data_AF-A0A6P1AFM4-F1
#
_entry.id   AF-A0A6P1AFM4-F1
#
_cell.length_a   1.000
_cell.length_b   1.000
_cell.length_c   1.000
_cell.angle_alpha   90.00
_cell.angle_beta   90.00
_cell.angle_gamma   90.00
#
_symmetry.space_group_name_H-M   'P 1'
#
loop_
_entity.id
_entity.type
_entity.pdbx_description
1 polymer ?
#
loop_
_entity_poly.entity_id
_entity_poly.type
_entity_poly.pdbx_seq_one_letter_code
_entity_poly.pdbx_strand_id
1 'polypeptide(L)'
;MRTVTSQITKITTPALLASIILSGIVACSRQTNLPPTEEPVNTELADTNTETTIFNCVQQQGSWATIAQRGNVSSSPIISWQTVEFGEKWTPEKRCQHVSEKLTQAVKNNGGELTNLELTYGDVDGYTVICLVKSQESCNSANQLFTLNEQNRANPAFALKKLDNFAQGKAGESTVEESDDLPEFVSLEALVDASFQVSEDG
;
A
#
# COMPACT_ATOMS: atom_id res chain seq x y z
N MET A 1 39.92 3.21 -33.17
CA MET A 1 41.13 2.97 -32.36
C MET A 1 41.09 3.84 -31.11
N ARG A 2 40.71 3.27 -29.95
CA ARG A 2 41.14 3.67 -28.59
C ARG A 2 40.48 2.74 -27.57
N THR A 3 41.31 2.13 -26.74
CA THR A 3 40.96 1.13 -25.74
C THR A 3 40.47 1.80 -24.47
N VAL A 4 39.52 1.18 -23.75
CA VAL A 4 39.20 1.55 -22.36
C VAL A 4 39.93 0.57 -21.44
N THR A 5 40.82 1.08 -20.60
CA THR A 5 41.71 0.27 -19.76
C THR A 5 41.21 0.24 -18.32
N SER A 6 41.09 -0.95 -17.73
CA SER A 6 40.79 -1.12 -16.31
C SER A 6 41.95 -0.63 -15.43
N GLN A 7 41.64 -0.09 -14.25
CA GLN A 7 42.62 0.23 -13.21
C GLN A 7 42.10 -0.15 -11.81
N ILE A 8 42.93 -0.91 -11.09
CA ILE A 8 42.69 -1.39 -9.72
C ILE A 8 43.71 -0.67 -8.81
N THR A 9 43.27 0.03 -7.77
CA THR A 9 44.19 0.63 -6.76
C THR A 9 43.49 0.65 -5.39
N LYS A 10 43.67 -0.40 -4.58
CA LYS A 10 44.61 -0.52 -3.43
C LYS A 10 44.17 0.18 -2.13
N ILE A 11 44.06 -0.64 -1.09
CA ILE A 11 43.80 -0.31 0.31
C ILE A 11 45.12 0.04 1.00
N THR A 12 45.15 1.09 1.83
CA THR A 12 46.27 1.38 2.74
C THR A 12 45.78 1.92 4.08
N THR A 13 45.99 1.16 5.16
CA THR A 13 45.83 1.63 6.55
C THR A 13 47.10 2.30 7.07
N PRO A 14 46.98 3.14 8.10
CA PRO A 14 47.98 3.14 9.16
C PRO A 14 47.34 3.04 10.57
N ALA A 15 47.99 2.29 11.45
CA ALA A 15 47.71 2.23 12.89
C ALA A 15 48.75 3.07 13.67
N LEU A 16 48.40 3.57 14.87
CA LEU A 16 49.33 4.25 15.77
C LEU A 16 48.94 4.17 17.27
N LEU A 17 49.93 4.36 18.14
CA LEU A 17 49.91 4.27 19.63
C LEU A 17 50.49 5.60 20.20
N ALA A 18 50.62 5.91 21.50
CA ALA A 18 50.47 5.21 22.80
C ALA A 18 50.37 6.29 23.92
N SER A 19 50.22 6.06 25.24
CA SER A 19 49.57 5.04 26.11
C SER A 19 49.88 5.41 27.58
N ILE A 20 49.09 4.93 28.57
CA ILE A 20 49.40 4.94 30.05
C ILE A 20 49.29 6.37 30.69
N ILE A 21 48.80 6.62 31.93
CA ILE A 21 49.29 6.18 33.26
C ILE A 21 48.19 6.06 34.35
N LEU A 22 48.53 5.24 35.35
CA LEU A 22 47.85 4.84 36.57
C LEU A 22 47.68 5.95 37.63
N SER A 23 46.64 5.84 38.47
CA SER A 23 46.67 6.19 39.90
C SER A 23 45.51 5.51 40.63
N GLY A 24 45.82 4.74 41.68
CA GLY A 24 44.80 4.04 42.48
C GLY A 24 44.71 4.59 43.90
N ILE A 25 43.52 4.49 44.48
CA ILE A 25 43.31 4.56 45.93
C ILE A 25 42.38 3.42 46.35
N VAL A 26 42.78 2.68 47.39
CA VAL A 26 41.94 1.67 48.02
C VAL A 26 41.14 2.35 49.14
N ALA A 27 39.82 2.29 49.06
CA ALA A 27 38.93 2.74 50.13
C ALA A 27 37.89 1.64 50.41
N CYS A 28 38.09 0.89 51.50
CA CYS A 28 37.09 -0.06 51.99
C CYS A 28 35.98 0.68 52.74
N SER A 29 34.78 0.74 52.16
CA SER A 29 33.56 1.20 52.82
C SER A 29 32.48 0.13 52.78
N ARG A 30 31.68 0.07 53.84
CA ARG A 30 30.80 -1.07 54.18
C ARG A 30 29.61 -1.19 53.23
N GLN A 31 29.28 -2.42 52.82
CA GLN A 31 27.98 -2.72 52.20
C GLN A 31 26.87 -2.59 53.25
N THR A 32 26.00 -1.59 53.09
CA THR A 32 24.63 -1.65 53.57
C THR A 32 23.74 -2.09 52.41
N ASN A 33 23.29 -3.34 52.42
CA ASN A 33 22.31 -3.81 51.43
C ASN A 33 21.02 -2.99 51.57
N LEU A 34 20.71 -2.20 50.54
CA LEU A 34 19.36 -1.72 50.27
C LEU A 34 18.64 -2.77 49.40
N PRO A 35 17.29 -2.88 49.48
CA PRO A 35 16.52 -3.76 48.61
C PRO A 35 16.73 -3.39 47.13
N PRO A 36 16.56 -4.32 46.18
CA PRO A 36 16.51 -3.96 44.77
C PRO A 36 15.32 -3.02 44.54
N THR A 37 15.59 -1.80 44.11
CA THR A 37 14.57 -0.95 43.50
C THR A 37 14.12 -1.66 42.23
N GLU A 38 12.86 -2.09 42.18
CA GLU A 38 12.23 -2.50 40.93
C GLU A 38 12.06 -1.25 40.07
N GLU A 39 13.05 -0.99 39.21
CA GLU A 39 12.84 -0.07 38.09
C GLU A 39 11.74 -0.66 37.21
N PRO A 40 10.75 0.15 36.77
CA PRO A 40 9.73 -0.35 35.88
C PRO A 40 10.42 -0.87 34.62
N VAL A 41 10.19 -2.15 34.31
CA VAL A 41 10.51 -2.70 33.01
C VAL A 41 9.67 -1.91 32.02
N ASN A 42 10.29 -0.89 31.41
CA ASN A 42 9.83 -0.30 30.19
C ASN A 42 9.94 -1.40 29.14
N THR A 43 8.89 -2.22 29.07
CA THR A 43 8.54 -2.95 27.87
C THR A 43 8.33 -1.88 26.82
N GLU A 44 9.41 -1.55 26.12
CA GLU A 44 9.38 -0.84 24.86
C GLU A 44 8.55 -1.74 23.94
N LEU A 45 7.24 -1.49 23.95
CA LEU A 45 6.33 -2.02 22.96
C LEU A 45 6.99 -1.65 21.64
N ALA A 46 7.41 -2.66 20.89
CA ALA A 46 7.80 -2.47 19.52
C ALA A 46 6.56 -1.90 18.84
N ASP A 47 6.56 -0.57 18.67
CA ASP A 47 5.62 0.13 17.83
C ASP A 47 5.89 -0.40 16.43
N THR A 48 5.15 -1.46 16.08
CA THR A 48 4.94 -1.86 14.71
C THR A 48 4.16 -0.73 14.08
N ASN A 49 4.91 0.32 13.72
CA ASN A 49 4.45 1.49 13.01
C ASN A 49 4.08 1.02 11.60
N THR A 50 2.93 0.36 11.52
CA THR A 50 2.28 -0.07 10.29
C THR A 50 1.84 1.21 9.60
N GLU A 51 2.77 1.76 8.82
CA GLU A 51 2.60 3.02 8.12
C GLU A 51 1.26 3.00 7.37
N THR A 52 0.29 3.77 7.86
CA THR A 52 -1.10 3.65 7.45
C THR A 52 -1.22 3.78 5.93
N THR A 53 -1.90 2.83 5.30
CA THR A 53 -2.07 2.86 3.85
C THR A 53 -2.92 4.07 3.46
N ILE A 54 -2.35 4.96 2.64
CA ILE A 54 -3.07 6.06 1.99
C ILE A 54 -3.15 5.81 0.49
N PHE A 55 -4.14 6.38 -0.18
CA PHE A 55 -4.30 6.27 -1.63
C PHE A 55 -4.09 7.63 -2.27
N ASN A 56 -3.26 7.65 -3.31
CA ASN A 56 -2.94 8.87 -4.04
C ASN A 56 -3.40 8.77 -5.49
N CYS A 57 -3.88 9.90 -6.01
CA CYS A 57 -4.01 10.08 -7.44
C CYS A 57 -2.69 10.59 -8.02
N VAL A 58 -2.10 9.87 -8.96
CA VAL A 58 -0.85 10.24 -9.63
C VAL A 58 -1.02 10.26 -11.14
N GLN A 59 -0.25 11.11 -11.82
CA GLN A 59 -0.16 11.11 -13.27
C GLN A 59 0.99 10.21 -13.72
N GLN A 60 0.72 9.24 -14.60
CA GLN A 60 1.71 8.32 -15.14
C GLN A 60 1.51 8.16 -16.65
N GLN A 61 2.55 8.41 -17.43
CA GLN A 61 2.56 8.24 -18.90
C GLN A 61 1.39 8.93 -19.65
N GLY A 62 0.90 10.07 -19.13
CA GLY A 62 -0.24 10.81 -19.69
C GLY A 62 -1.63 10.29 -19.27
N SER A 63 -1.68 9.20 -18.50
CA SER A 63 -2.88 8.68 -17.82
C SER A 63 -2.89 9.10 -16.35
N TRP A 64 -4.03 8.95 -15.68
CA TRP A 64 -4.16 9.10 -14.23
C TRP A 64 -4.31 7.73 -13.58
N ALA A 65 -3.76 7.55 -12.37
CA ALA A 65 -3.78 6.28 -11.65
C ALA A 65 -4.02 6.49 -10.16
N THR A 66 -4.85 5.63 -9.56
CA THR A 66 -4.93 5.46 -8.11
C THR A 66 -3.89 4.43 -7.68
N ILE A 67 -2.96 4.83 -6.81
CA ILE A 67 -1.94 3.97 -6.18
C ILE A 67 -2.14 3.95 -4.67
N ALA A 68 -1.65 2.90 -4.01
CA ALA A 68 -1.46 2.87 -2.57
C ALA A 68 -0.06 3.40 -2.21
N GLN A 69 0.08 3.92 -0.99
CA GLN A 69 1.35 4.33 -0.40
C GLN A 69 1.39 3.91 1.06
N ARG A 70 2.52 3.30 1.47
CA ARG A 70 2.86 2.95 2.85
C ARG A 70 4.16 3.68 3.17
N GLY A 71 4.08 4.69 4.03
CA GLY A 71 5.18 5.61 4.32
C GLY A 71 5.77 6.27 3.08
N ASN A 72 7.00 5.90 2.74
CA ASN A 72 7.71 6.41 1.56
C ASN A 72 7.66 5.47 0.33
N VAL A 73 6.99 4.32 0.44
CA VAL A 73 6.87 3.34 -0.65
C VAL A 73 5.51 3.48 -1.34
N SER A 74 5.55 3.65 -2.66
CA SER A 74 4.36 3.71 -3.52
C SER A 74 4.18 2.40 -4.30
N SER A 75 2.93 1.98 -4.48
CA SER A 75 2.57 0.78 -5.21
C SER A 75 2.53 0.97 -6.73
N SER A 76 2.40 -0.14 -7.46
CA SER A 76 1.88 -0.13 -8.83
C SER A 76 0.42 0.35 -8.89
N PRO A 77 -0.07 0.86 -10.04
CA PRO A 77 -1.47 1.28 -10.23
C PRO A 77 -2.49 0.20 -9.87
N ILE A 78 -3.45 0.57 -9.01
CA ILE A 78 -4.61 -0.27 -8.65
C ILE A 78 -5.78 0.04 -9.60
N ILE A 79 -5.99 1.31 -9.95
CA ILE A 79 -7.02 1.73 -10.91
C ILE A 79 -6.43 2.75 -11.88
N SER A 80 -6.58 2.51 -13.18
CA SER A 80 -6.19 3.44 -14.25
C SER A 80 -7.39 4.20 -14.80
N TRP A 81 -7.24 5.51 -14.96
CA TRP A 81 -8.30 6.45 -15.32
C TRP A 81 -7.99 7.11 -16.67
N GLN A 82 -8.79 6.79 -17.68
CA GLN A 82 -8.58 7.23 -19.07
C GLN A 82 -9.83 7.74 -19.78
N THR A 83 -11.02 7.20 -19.47
CA THR A 83 -12.25 7.61 -20.18
C THR A 83 -12.71 9.03 -19.84
N VAL A 84 -13.16 9.76 -20.86
CA VAL A 84 -13.71 11.12 -20.78
C VAL A 84 -15.23 11.16 -20.92
N GLU A 85 -15.90 10.00 -21.02
CA GLU A 85 -17.35 9.89 -21.29
C GLU A 85 -18.26 10.56 -20.24
N PHE A 86 -17.76 10.75 -19.01
CA PHE A 86 -18.48 11.40 -17.92
C PHE A 86 -18.45 12.95 -18.02
N GLY A 87 -17.84 13.49 -19.08
CA GLY A 87 -17.78 14.91 -19.38
C GLY A 87 -16.84 15.71 -18.47
N GLU A 88 -16.75 17.01 -18.73
CA GLU A 88 -15.81 17.94 -18.07
C GLU A 88 -15.97 18.02 -16.54
N LYS A 89 -17.15 17.66 -16.01
CA LYS A 89 -17.41 17.63 -14.56
C LYS A 89 -16.74 16.44 -13.85
N TRP A 90 -16.37 15.40 -14.59
CA TRP A 90 -15.84 14.12 -14.10
C TRP A 90 -14.71 13.60 -15.02
N THR A 91 -13.70 14.45 -15.22
CA THR A 91 -12.46 14.10 -15.93
C THR A 91 -11.75 12.89 -15.29
N PRO A 92 -10.87 12.18 -16.03
CA PRO A 92 -10.03 11.12 -15.47
C PRO A 92 -9.30 11.52 -14.18
N GLU A 93 -8.69 12.72 -14.17
CA GLU A 93 -8.03 13.32 -13.01
C GLU A 93 -8.97 13.41 -11.80
N LYS A 94 -10.15 14.00 -11.99
CA LYS A 94 -11.08 14.26 -10.89
C LYS A 94 -11.71 12.98 -10.35
N ARG A 95 -11.94 11.98 -11.20
CA ARG A 95 -12.37 10.64 -10.77
C ARG A 95 -11.28 9.95 -9.95
N CYS A 96 -10.03 10.03 -10.43
CA CYS A 96 -8.85 9.53 -9.74
C CYS A 96 -8.64 10.17 -8.37
N GLN A 97 -8.72 11.50 -8.26
CA GLN A 97 -8.69 12.24 -6.98
C GLN A 97 -9.81 11.78 -6.05
N HIS A 98 -11.06 11.81 -6.52
CA HIS A 98 -12.23 11.47 -5.70
C HIS A 98 -12.19 10.04 -5.14
N VAL A 99 -11.79 9.05 -5.96
CA VAL A 99 -11.71 7.66 -5.50
C VAL A 99 -10.55 7.46 -4.53
N SER A 100 -9.41 8.10 -4.77
CA SER A 100 -8.25 8.03 -3.85
C SER A 100 -8.57 8.67 -2.49
N GLU A 101 -9.30 9.78 -2.49
CA GLU A 101 -9.84 10.41 -1.26
C GLU A 101 -10.81 9.47 -0.53
N LYS A 102 -11.79 8.87 -1.23
CA LYS A 102 -12.77 7.96 -0.61
C LYS A 102 -12.12 6.71 -0.03
N LEU A 103 -11.16 6.10 -0.73
CA LEU A 103 -10.40 4.95 -0.22
C LEU A 103 -9.60 5.33 1.03
N THR A 104 -8.84 6.43 0.99
CA THR A 104 -8.06 6.92 2.14
C THR A 104 -8.95 7.21 3.35
N GLN A 105 -10.11 7.86 3.13
CA GLN A 105 -11.06 8.16 4.19
C GLN A 105 -11.73 6.89 4.76
N ALA A 106 -11.95 5.86 3.93
CA ALA A 106 -12.49 4.59 4.40
C ALA A 106 -11.50 3.82 5.29
N VAL A 107 -10.22 3.73 4.89
CA VAL A 107 -9.16 3.12 5.72
C VAL A 107 -9.00 3.89 7.03
N LYS A 108 -8.98 5.22 7.00
CA LYS A 108 -8.97 6.07 8.19
C LYS A 108 -10.19 5.82 9.10
N ASN A 109 -11.38 5.67 8.53
CA ASN A 109 -12.61 5.32 9.25
C ASN A 109 -12.64 3.85 9.72
N ASN A 110 -11.71 3.01 9.27
CA ASN A 110 -11.50 1.63 9.69
C ASN A 110 -10.33 1.50 10.68
N GLY A 111 -9.89 2.62 11.28
CA GLY A 111 -8.78 2.62 12.26
C GLY A 111 -7.38 2.54 11.65
N GLY A 112 -7.24 2.65 10.34
CA GLY A 112 -6.00 2.44 9.61
C GLY A 112 -5.90 1.05 8.94
N GLU A 113 -6.82 0.15 9.28
CA GLU A 113 -6.85 -1.23 8.80
C GLU A 113 -7.47 -1.38 7.41
N LEU A 114 -6.92 -2.28 6.59
CA LEU A 114 -7.52 -2.72 5.32
C LEU A 114 -8.47 -3.90 5.50
N THR A 115 -8.35 -4.64 6.60
CA THR A 115 -9.17 -5.82 6.91
C THR A 115 -10.67 -5.49 6.91
N ASN A 116 -11.48 -6.41 6.37
CA ASN A 116 -12.93 -6.29 6.25
C ASN A 116 -13.44 -5.13 5.38
N LEU A 117 -12.58 -4.46 4.61
CA LEU A 117 -12.97 -3.55 3.53
C LEU A 117 -12.97 -4.30 2.21
N GLU A 118 -14.12 -4.34 1.55
CA GLU A 118 -14.33 -5.14 0.34
C GLU A 118 -14.89 -4.27 -0.79
N LEU A 119 -14.41 -4.48 -2.01
CA LEU A 119 -14.98 -3.89 -3.22
C LEU A 119 -16.08 -4.81 -3.74
N THR A 120 -17.23 -4.24 -4.09
CA THR A 120 -18.33 -4.95 -4.75
C THR A 120 -18.96 -4.07 -5.83
N TYR A 121 -19.95 -4.56 -6.56
CA TYR A 121 -20.70 -3.80 -7.56
C TYR A 121 -22.21 -3.86 -7.32
N GLY A 122 -22.93 -2.90 -7.91
CA GLY A 122 -24.40 -2.83 -7.85
C GLY A 122 -24.93 -1.60 -8.55
N ASP A 123 -26.23 -1.37 -8.49
CA ASP A 123 -26.88 -0.20 -9.09
C ASP A 123 -27.30 0.81 -8.02
N VAL A 124 -26.90 2.07 -8.20
CA VAL A 124 -27.25 3.21 -7.31
C VAL A 124 -27.78 4.34 -8.19
N ASP A 125 -29.01 4.80 -7.90
CA ASP A 125 -29.69 5.88 -8.64
C ASP A 125 -29.73 5.70 -10.17
N GLY A 126 -29.79 4.44 -10.64
CA GLY A 126 -29.80 4.09 -12.06
C GLY A 126 -28.41 3.96 -12.71
N TYR A 127 -27.35 4.02 -11.92
CA TYR A 127 -25.96 3.85 -12.36
C TYR A 127 -25.33 2.59 -11.78
N THR A 128 -24.75 1.76 -12.63
CA THR A 128 -23.93 0.62 -12.19
C THR A 128 -22.57 1.12 -11.68
N VAL A 129 -22.23 0.76 -10.45
CA VAL A 129 -21.13 1.33 -9.67
C VAL A 129 -20.24 0.24 -9.07
N ILE A 130 -19.02 0.63 -8.72
CA ILE A 130 -18.20 -0.07 -7.72
C ILE A 130 -18.40 0.63 -6.36
N CYS A 131 -18.55 -0.14 -5.30
CA CYS A 131 -18.71 0.31 -3.92
C CYS A 131 -17.59 -0.25 -3.04
N LEU A 132 -17.29 0.42 -1.93
CA LEU A 132 -16.43 -0.10 -0.87
C LEU A 132 -17.28 -0.33 0.38
N VAL A 133 -17.43 -1.58 0.76
CA VAL A 133 -18.33 -2.02 1.81
C VAL A 133 -17.56 -2.59 3.00
N LYS A 134 -18.22 -2.65 4.15
CA LYS A 134 -17.88 -3.61 5.20
C LYS A 134 -18.76 -4.84 5.02
N SER A 135 -18.25 -6.01 5.42
CA SER A 135 -18.79 -7.34 5.10
C SER A 135 -20.31 -7.42 4.86
N GLN A 136 -20.68 -7.89 3.66
CA GLN A 136 -22.06 -8.18 3.23
C GLN A 136 -23.02 -6.97 3.16
N GLU A 137 -22.56 -5.71 3.24
CA GLU A 137 -23.40 -4.58 2.86
C GLU A 137 -23.61 -4.50 1.33
N SER A 138 -24.77 -4.01 0.91
CA SER A 138 -25.06 -3.73 -0.51
C SER A 138 -24.63 -2.31 -0.92
N CYS A 139 -24.41 -2.12 -2.23
CA CYS A 139 -24.18 -0.82 -2.83
C CYS A 139 -25.30 0.19 -2.51
N ASN A 140 -24.89 1.40 -2.12
CA ASN A 140 -25.75 2.57 -1.91
C ASN A 140 -24.94 3.87 -2.09
N SER A 141 -25.60 5.03 -2.02
CA SER A 141 -24.96 6.33 -2.28
C SER A 141 -23.89 6.75 -1.25
N ALA A 142 -23.87 6.16 -0.04
CA ALA A 142 -22.82 6.42 0.94
C ALA A 142 -21.53 5.64 0.59
N ASN A 143 -21.66 4.36 0.21
CA ASN A 143 -20.55 3.44 0.00
C ASN A 143 -20.08 3.30 -1.47
N GLN A 144 -20.80 3.88 -2.45
CA GLN A 144 -20.38 4.03 -3.85
C GLN A 144 -18.98 4.68 -3.97
N LEU A 145 -17.99 3.99 -4.55
CA LEU A 145 -16.71 4.59 -4.90
C LEU A 145 -16.80 5.36 -6.23
N PHE A 146 -17.26 4.71 -7.29
CA PHE A 146 -17.37 5.30 -8.63
C PHE A 146 -18.35 4.56 -9.55
N THR A 147 -18.91 5.28 -10.52
CA THR A 147 -19.71 4.71 -11.61
C THR A 147 -18.84 4.05 -12.67
N LEU A 148 -19.19 2.82 -13.08
CA LEU A 148 -18.51 2.10 -14.15
C LEU A 148 -18.71 2.80 -15.50
N ASN A 149 -17.69 2.71 -16.36
CA ASN A 149 -17.75 3.22 -17.72
C ASN A 149 -18.60 2.30 -18.62
N GLU A 150 -18.97 2.74 -19.82
CA GLU A 150 -19.88 2.01 -20.71
C GLU A 150 -19.39 0.60 -21.05
N GLN A 151 -18.08 0.41 -21.22
CA GLN A 151 -17.51 -0.91 -21.47
C GLN A 151 -17.63 -1.84 -20.25
N ASN A 152 -17.33 -1.35 -19.04
CA ASN A 152 -17.34 -2.18 -17.83
C ASN A 152 -18.75 -2.35 -17.24
N ARG A 153 -19.68 -1.39 -17.42
CA ARG A 153 -21.08 -1.52 -16.95
C ARG A 153 -21.85 -2.61 -17.71
N ALA A 154 -21.40 -2.98 -18.91
CA ALA A 154 -21.98 -4.08 -19.68
C ALA A 154 -21.71 -5.47 -19.05
N ASN A 155 -20.65 -5.61 -18.24
CA ASN A 155 -20.40 -6.78 -17.42
C ASN A 155 -19.64 -6.37 -16.13
N PRO A 156 -20.38 -5.89 -15.09
CA PRO A 156 -19.76 -5.35 -13.89
C PRO A 156 -19.05 -6.43 -13.05
N ALA A 157 -19.55 -7.67 -13.11
CA ALA A 157 -18.89 -8.82 -12.48
C ALA A 157 -17.51 -9.10 -13.10
N PHE A 158 -17.36 -9.01 -14.43
CA PHE A 158 -16.07 -9.10 -15.09
C PHE A 158 -15.17 -7.88 -14.81
N ALA A 159 -15.74 -6.70 -14.58
CA ALA A 159 -14.97 -5.54 -14.13
C ALA A 159 -14.40 -5.74 -12.72
N LEU A 160 -15.18 -6.34 -11.80
CA LEU A 160 -14.70 -6.74 -10.48
C LEU A 160 -13.71 -7.90 -10.55
N LYS A 161 -13.90 -8.88 -11.46
CA LYS A 161 -12.95 -9.99 -11.70
C LYS A 161 -11.55 -9.51 -12.09
N LYS A 162 -11.41 -8.37 -12.78
CA LYS A 162 -10.09 -7.79 -13.08
C LYS A 162 -9.36 -7.33 -11.81
N LEU A 163 -10.09 -6.81 -10.83
CA LEU A 163 -9.54 -6.41 -9.52
C LEU A 163 -9.19 -7.66 -8.69
N ASP A 164 -10.03 -8.68 -8.71
CA ASP A 164 -9.78 -10.01 -8.11
C ASP A 164 -8.51 -10.68 -8.66
N ASN A 165 -8.40 -10.79 -9.99
CA ASN A 165 -7.21 -11.35 -10.64
C ASN A 165 -5.94 -10.56 -10.29
N PHE A 166 -6.02 -9.22 -10.19
CA PHE A 166 -4.90 -8.41 -9.73
C PHE A 166 -4.54 -8.69 -8.27
N ALA A 167 -5.52 -8.76 -7.37
CA ALA A 167 -5.33 -9.13 -5.96
C ALA A 167 -4.74 -10.54 -5.77
N GLN A 168 -4.97 -11.45 -6.71
CA GLN A 168 -4.38 -12.80 -6.75
C GLN A 168 -3.00 -12.86 -7.43
N GLY A 169 -2.41 -11.74 -7.85
CA GLY A 169 -1.13 -11.71 -8.56
C GLY A 169 -1.19 -12.15 -10.04
N LYS A 170 -2.39 -12.43 -10.58
CA LYS A 170 -2.63 -12.89 -11.96
C LYS A 170 -2.71 -11.73 -12.98
N ALA A 171 -2.24 -10.54 -12.59
CA ALA A 171 -2.28 -9.34 -13.42
C ALA A 171 -1.31 -9.46 -14.61
N GLY A 172 -1.85 -9.77 -15.80
CA GLY A 172 -1.07 -9.96 -17.03
C GLY A 172 -1.06 -11.39 -17.54
N GLU A 173 -1.61 -12.35 -16.79
CA GLU A 173 -1.92 -13.67 -17.33
C GLU A 173 -2.95 -13.52 -18.46
N SER A 174 -2.60 -14.03 -19.65
CA SER A 174 -3.45 -14.00 -20.85
C SER A 174 -4.26 -15.30 -21.03
N THR A 175 -4.21 -16.18 -20.03
CA THR A 175 -4.99 -17.41 -19.96
C THR A 175 -6.48 -17.07 -19.82
N VAL A 176 -7.31 -17.62 -20.70
CA VAL A 176 -8.76 -17.55 -20.57
C VAL A 176 -9.19 -18.64 -19.60
N GLU A 177 -9.35 -18.26 -18.33
CA GLU A 177 -9.97 -19.13 -17.32
C GLU A 177 -11.48 -19.21 -17.59
N GLU A 178 -11.93 -20.31 -18.18
CA GLU A 178 -13.36 -20.64 -18.37
C GLU A 178 -14.00 -21.15 -17.05
N SER A 179 -13.83 -20.39 -15.97
CA SER A 179 -14.49 -20.62 -14.68
C SER A 179 -15.71 -19.71 -14.53
N ASP A 180 -16.87 -20.27 -14.22
CA ASP A 180 -18.09 -19.50 -13.91
C ASP A 180 -17.99 -18.70 -12.59
N ASP A 181 -16.91 -18.90 -11.81
CA ASP A 181 -16.64 -18.25 -10.51
C ASP A 181 -16.23 -16.77 -10.65
N LEU A 182 -17.25 -15.93 -10.78
CA LEU A 182 -17.16 -14.47 -10.68
C LEU A 182 -17.27 -14.03 -9.21
N PRO A 183 -16.35 -13.16 -8.71
CA PRO A 183 -16.39 -12.69 -7.33
C PRO A 183 -17.56 -11.74 -7.11
N GLU A 184 -18.27 -11.90 -5.99
CA GLU A 184 -19.20 -10.90 -5.48
C GLU A 184 -18.48 -9.78 -4.71
N PHE A 185 -17.33 -10.11 -4.11
CA PHE A 185 -16.52 -9.22 -3.28
C PHE A 185 -15.02 -9.41 -3.57
N VAL A 186 -14.23 -8.34 -3.46
CA VAL A 186 -12.76 -8.35 -3.57
C VAL A 186 -12.16 -7.63 -2.37
N SER A 187 -11.29 -8.30 -1.62
CA SER A 187 -10.61 -7.69 -0.47
C SER A 187 -9.73 -6.50 -0.89
N LEU A 188 -9.95 -5.33 -0.29
CA LEU A 188 -9.09 -4.16 -0.49
C LEU A 188 -7.66 -4.42 0.02
N GLU A 189 -7.51 -5.22 1.07
CA GLU A 189 -6.21 -5.61 1.63
C GLU A 189 -5.39 -6.40 0.61
N ALA A 190 -5.96 -7.48 0.06
CA ALA A 190 -5.29 -8.29 -0.96
C ALA A 190 -4.96 -7.48 -2.23
N LEU A 191 -5.87 -6.58 -2.64
CA LEU A 191 -5.67 -5.68 -3.77
C LEU A 191 -4.49 -4.72 -3.55
N VAL A 192 -4.35 -4.16 -2.34
CA VAL A 192 -3.23 -3.31 -1.96
C VAL A 192 -1.94 -4.13 -1.85
N ASP A 193 -1.94 -5.28 -1.19
CA ASP A 193 -0.73 -6.09 -1.01
C ASP A 193 -0.16 -6.57 -2.33
N ALA A 194 -1.01 -7.06 -3.25
CA ALA A 194 -0.60 -7.40 -4.60
C ALA A 194 0.01 -6.19 -5.33
N SER A 195 -0.54 -4.98 -5.14
CA SER A 195 -0.02 -3.77 -5.80
C SER A 195 1.42 -3.40 -5.44
N PHE A 196 1.94 -3.88 -4.29
CA PHE A 196 3.33 -3.71 -3.89
C PHE A 196 4.26 -4.83 -4.41
N GLN A 197 3.73 -5.91 -4.99
CA GLN A 197 4.51 -7.08 -5.45
C GLN A 197 4.84 -7.06 -6.95
N VAL A 198 4.17 -6.22 -7.75
CA VAL A 198 4.29 -6.19 -9.23
C VAL A 198 5.66 -5.64 -9.74
N SER A 199 6.63 -5.38 -8.86
CA SER A 199 7.84 -4.61 -9.18
C SER A 199 9.13 -5.41 -9.42
N GLU A 200 9.11 -6.75 -9.38
CA GLU A 200 10.36 -7.55 -9.38
C GLU A 200 10.77 -8.21 -10.73
N ASP A 201 9.86 -8.34 -11.71
CA ASP A 201 10.13 -9.04 -13.00
C ASP A 201 10.22 -8.08 -14.22
N GLY A 202 11.11 -7.08 -14.15
CA GLY A 202 11.36 -6.08 -15.21
C GLY A 202 12.72 -6.18 -15.90
#